data_AF-A0ABD5WVP7-F1
#
_entry.id   AF-A0ABD5WVP7-F1
#
_cell.length_a   1.000
_cell.length_b   1.000
_cell.length_c   1.000
_cell.angle_alpha   90.00
_cell.angle_beta   90.00
_cell.angle_gamma   90.00
#
_symmetry.space_group_name_H-M   'P 1'
#
loop_
_entity.id
_entity.type
_entity.pdbx_description
1 polymer ?
#
loop_
_entity_poly.entity_id
_entity_poly.type
_entity_poly.pdbx_seq_one_letter_code
_entity_poly.pdbx_strand_id
1 'polypeptide(L)'
;MVTYSNFTGGARGDPRTFADHGVADARLLYRAVERGLDAPAGTTVRVGALPLGVVAAAYREAFRSVGEQVPDDVEAALGDAVACTAEEFDGRSARVSEELLPAFYGHFVGFHAAYHGASQPVVVS
;
A
#
# COMPACT_ATOMS: atom_id res chain seq x y z
N MET A 1 1.97 11.43 -23.50
CA MET A 1 2.64 11.86 -22.26
C MET A 1 1.56 11.94 -21.20
N VAL A 2 1.42 10.89 -20.39
CA VAL A 2 0.38 10.83 -19.35
C VAL A 2 0.92 11.55 -18.13
N THR A 3 0.30 12.68 -17.78
CA THR A 3 0.65 13.47 -16.62
C THR A 3 0.03 12.82 -15.40
N TYR A 4 0.85 12.21 -14.54
CA TYR A 4 0.43 11.79 -13.20
C TYR A 4 0.29 13.06 -12.37
N SER A 5 -0.94 13.53 -12.20
CA SER A 5 -1.24 14.70 -11.36
C SER A 5 -0.80 14.43 -9.93
N ASN A 6 0.18 15.22 -9.49
CA ASN A 6 0.61 15.47 -8.12
C ASN A 6 -0.30 14.88 -7.03
N PHE A 7 0.15 13.79 -6.40
CA PHE A 7 -0.31 13.32 -5.10
C PHE A 7 0.13 14.29 -3.99
N THR A 8 -0.38 15.53 -4.03
CA THR A 8 -0.18 16.52 -2.98
C THR A 8 -1.49 16.70 -2.22
N GLY A 9 -1.67 15.90 -1.16
CA GLY A 9 -2.79 16.08 -0.22
C GLY A 9 -3.12 14.81 0.54
N GLY A 10 -2.36 14.50 1.61
CA GLY A 10 -2.71 13.56 2.68
C GLY A 10 -3.69 12.44 2.30
N ALA A 11 -3.27 11.51 1.44
CA ALA A 11 -4.13 10.44 0.97
C ALA A 11 -4.33 9.38 2.06
N ARG A 12 -5.21 9.67 3.02
CA ARG A 12 -6.02 8.61 3.63
C ARG A 12 -6.90 8.09 2.50
N GLY A 13 -6.40 7.12 1.73
CA GLY A 13 -7.19 6.49 0.66
C GLY A 13 -8.54 5.99 1.19
N ASP A 14 -9.50 5.78 0.28
CA ASP A 14 -10.86 5.40 0.66
C ASP A 14 -10.79 4.16 1.58
N PRO A 15 -11.34 4.22 2.81
CA PRO A 15 -11.34 3.07 3.71
C PRO A 15 -11.95 1.83 3.05
N ARG A 16 -12.83 1.99 2.06
CA ARG A 16 -13.51 0.90 1.36
C ARG A 16 -12.77 0.40 0.11
N THR A 17 -11.53 0.83 -0.15
CA THR A 17 -10.76 0.40 -1.33
C THR A 17 -10.77 -1.11 -1.53
N PHE A 18 -10.73 -1.90 -0.44
CA PHE A 18 -10.71 -3.35 -0.49
C PHE A 18 -12.04 -4.01 -0.06
N ALA A 19 -13.15 -3.26 -0.07
CA ALA A 19 -14.45 -3.76 0.39
C ALA A 19 -14.94 -4.96 -0.44
N ASP A 20 -14.64 -4.98 -1.74
CA ASP A 20 -14.95 -6.09 -2.65
C ASP A 20 -14.24 -7.40 -2.27
N HIS A 21 -13.16 -7.29 -1.48
CA HIS A 21 -12.35 -8.40 -0.96
C HIS A 21 -12.65 -8.71 0.52
N GLY A 22 -13.78 -8.26 1.03
CA GLY A 22 -14.19 -8.49 2.42
C GLY A 22 -13.46 -7.63 3.46
N VAL A 23 -12.66 -6.65 3.02
CA VAL A 23 -11.98 -5.70 3.91
C VAL A 23 -12.78 -4.40 3.96
N ALA A 24 -13.62 -4.28 4.99
CA ALA A 24 -14.51 -3.12 5.16
C ALA A 24 -13.77 -1.80 5.44
N ASP A 25 -12.58 -1.87 6.06
CA ASP A 25 -11.70 -0.71 6.29
C ASP A 25 -10.24 -1.09 6.04
N ALA A 26 -9.65 -0.57 4.97
CA ALA A 26 -8.26 -0.74 4.56
C ALA A 26 -7.26 -0.37 5.67
N ARG A 27 -7.65 0.50 6.61
CA ARG A 27 -6.82 0.87 7.77
C ARG A 27 -6.62 -0.28 8.74
N LEU A 28 -7.50 -1.27 8.74
CA LEU A 28 -7.32 -2.48 9.55
C LEU A 28 -6.12 -3.30 9.06
N LEU A 29 -5.89 -3.35 7.75
CA LEU A 29 -4.69 -3.98 7.17
C LEU A 29 -3.43 -3.22 7.59
N TYR A 30 -3.45 -1.89 7.51
CA TYR A 30 -2.34 -1.06 7.97
C TYR A 30 -1.99 -1.35 9.44
N ARG A 31 -2.99 -1.38 10.33
CA ARG A 31 -2.78 -1.68 11.76
C ARG A 31 -2.34 -3.13 12.01
N ALA A 32 -2.77 -4.06 11.18
CA ALA A 32 -2.31 -5.45 11.26
C ALA A 32 -0.83 -5.56 10.88
N VAL A 33 -0.42 -4.89 9.79
CA VAL A 33 0.97 -4.83 9.35
C VAL A 33 1.85 -4.11 10.37
N GLU A 34 1.43 -2.95 10.87
CA GLU A 34 2.17 -2.20 11.88
C GLU A 34 2.43 -3.04 13.14
N ARG A 35 1.42 -3.77 13.62
CA ARG A 35 1.58 -4.70 14.75
C ARG A 35 2.40 -5.93 14.41
N GLY A 36 2.23 -6.49 13.22
CA GLY A 36 2.90 -7.73 12.81
C GLY A 36 4.39 -7.55 12.53
N LEU A 37 4.81 -6.35 12.11
CA LEU A 37 6.22 -6.01 11.94
C LEU A 37 6.93 -5.78 13.28
N ASP A 38 6.18 -5.39 14.32
CA ASP A 38 6.67 -5.17 15.70
C ASP A 38 7.98 -4.35 15.75
N ALA A 39 8.12 -3.38 14.84
CA ALA A 39 9.32 -2.59 14.73
C ALA A 39 9.41 -1.63 15.93
N PRO A 40 10.52 -1.63 16.69
CA PRO A 40 10.71 -0.68 17.78
C PRO A 40 10.52 0.77 17.33
N ALA A 41 10.00 1.63 18.20
CA ALA A 41 9.87 3.05 17.91
C ALA A 41 11.22 3.65 17.48
N GLY A 42 11.23 4.41 16.39
CA GLY A 42 12.45 5.00 15.82
C GLY A 42 13.29 4.04 14.96
N THR A 43 12.86 2.79 14.75
CA THR A 43 13.55 1.86 13.85
C THR A 43 13.73 2.50 12.48
N THR A 44 14.99 2.56 12.04
CA THR A 44 15.38 3.13 10.76
C THR A 44 16.04 2.05 9.93
N VAL A 45 15.58 1.90 8.69
CA VAL A 45 16.12 0.90 7.75
C VAL A 45 16.57 1.58 6.48
N ARG A 46 17.61 1.04 5.84
CA ARG A 46 17.95 1.43 4.47
C ARG A 46 16.93 0.79 3.53
N VAL A 47 16.13 1.60 2.84
CA VAL A 47 15.07 1.08 1.98
C VAL A 47 15.68 0.32 0.79
N GLY A 48 15.17 -0.87 0.54
CA GLY A 48 15.67 -1.75 -0.52
C GLY A 48 14.83 -3.02 -0.60
N ALA A 49 15.25 -3.96 -1.44
CA ALA A 49 14.48 -5.17 -1.75
C ALA A 49 14.05 -5.97 -0.51
N LEU A 50 14.94 -6.12 0.49
CA LEU A 50 14.62 -6.86 1.71
C LEU A 50 13.55 -6.17 2.57
N PRO A 51 13.72 -4.91 3.04
CA PRO A 51 12.68 -4.22 3.80
C PRO A 51 11.34 -4.12 3.06
N LEU A 52 11.36 -3.83 1.76
CA LEU A 52 10.14 -3.74 0.96
C LEU A 52 9.45 -5.09 0.79
N GLY A 53 10.23 -6.17 0.59
CA GLY A 53 9.72 -7.52 0.54
C GLY A 53 9.06 -7.97 1.85
N VAL A 54 9.65 -7.58 2.99
CA VAL A 54 9.08 -7.84 4.32
C VAL A 54 7.75 -7.09 4.52
N VAL A 55 7.68 -5.81 4.14
CA VAL A 55 6.43 -5.03 4.22
C VAL A 55 5.35 -5.64 3.31
N ALA A 56 5.69 -5.96 2.05
CA ALA A 56 4.74 -6.58 1.13
C ALA A 56 4.25 -7.95 1.63
N ALA A 57 5.14 -8.77 2.20
CA ALA A 57 4.78 -10.05 2.80
C ALA A 57 3.83 -9.88 4.00
N ALA A 58 4.03 -8.86 4.84
CA ALA A 58 3.13 -8.55 5.94
C ALA A 58 1.72 -8.16 5.46
N TYR A 59 1.61 -7.40 4.36
CA TYR A 59 0.32 -7.10 3.76
C TYR A 59 -0.37 -8.34 3.18
N ARG A 60 0.37 -9.24 2.50
CA ARG A 60 -0.19 -10.52 2.03
C ARG A 60 -0.77 -11.33 3.18
N GLU A 61 -0.03 -11.41 4.29
CA GLU A 61 -0.49 -12.14 5.46
C GLU A 61 -1.73 -11.48 6.09
N ALA A 62 -1.77 -10.15 6.15
CA ALA A 62 -2.96 -9.44 6.58
C ALA A 62 -4.18 -9.75 5.69
N PHE A 63 -4.01 -9.87 4.37
CA PHE A 63 -5.08 -10.31 3.47
C PHE A 63 -5.49 -11.78 3.65
N ARG A 64 -4.53 -12.68 3.86
CA ARG A 64 -4.86 -14.09 4.17
C ARG A 64 -5.57 -14.27 5.50
N SER A 65 -5.47 -13.31 6.42
CA SER A 65 -6.22 -13.34 7.67
C SER A 65 -7.71 -13.05 7.50
N VAL A 66 -8.11 -12.43 6.38
CA VAL A 66 -9.52 -12.10 6.07
C VAL A 66 -10.14 -12.99 4.99
N GLY A 67 -9.33 -13.77 4.26
CA GLY A 67 -9.76 -14.69 3.20
C GLY A 67 -8.71 -15.76 2.90
N GLU A 68 -9.06 -16.78 2.13
CA GLU A 68 -8.19 -17.96 1.95
C GLU A 68 -6.98 -17.70 1.02
N GLN A 69 -7.10 -16.75 0.09
CA GLN A 69 -6.05 -16.38 -0.85
C GLN A 69 -6.00 -14.86 -1.04
N VAL A 70 -4.81 -14.33 -1.37
CA VAL A 70 -4.65 -12.94 -1.80
C VAL A 70 -5.13 -12.83 -3.26
N PRO A 71 -6.08 -11.91 -3.57
CA PRO A 71 -6.54 -11.68 -4.95
C PRO A 71 -5.42 -11.20 -5.89
N ASP A 72 -5.51 -11.51 -7.18
CA ASP A 72 -4.47 -11.19 -8.18
C ASP A 72 -4.27 -9.67 -8.35
N ASP A 73 -5.36 -8.89 -8.30
CA ASP A 73 -5.33 -7.44 -8.35
C ASP A 73 -4.64 -6.83 -7.12
N VAL A 74 -4.79 -7.48 -5.96
CA VAL A 74 -4.11 -7.10 -4.73
C VAL A 74 -2.63 -7.43 -4.81
N GLU A 75 -2.26 -8.61 -5.32
CA GLU A 75 -0.86 -8.98 -5.56
C GLU A 75 -0.17 -8.04 -6.54
N ALA A 76 -0.85 -7.66 -7.63
CA ALA A 76 -0.36 -6.67 -8.57
C ALA A 76 -0.13 -5.30 -7.90
N ALA A 77 -1.09 -4.83 -7.09
CA ALA A 77 -0.99 -3.55 -6.40
C ALA A 77 0.16 -3.54 -5.37
N LEU A 78 0.41 -4.67 -4.71
CA LEU A 78 1.57 -4.83 -3.82
C LEU A 78 2.89 -4.80 -4.59
N GLY A 79 2.95 -5.41 -5.78
CA GLY A 79 4.12 -5.36 -6.66
C GLY A 79 4.44 -3.93 -7.10
N ASP A 80 3.43 -3.20 -7.57
CA ASP A 80 3.59 -1.80 -8.00
C ASP A 80 3.93 -0.88 -6.83
N ALA A 81 3.36 -1.11 -5.65
CA ALA A 81 3.73 -0.40 -4.43
C ALA A 81 5.20 -0.63 -4.04
N VAL A 82 5.71 -1.85 -4.18
CA VAL A 82 7.15 -2.15 -3.97
C VAL A 82 8.01 -1.36 -4.94
N ALA A 83 7.69 -1.38 -6.23
CA ALA A 83 8.46 -0.67 -7.25
C ALA A 83 8.46 0.85 -7.01
N CYS A 84 7.29 1.45 -6.80
CA CYS A 84 7.15 2.88 -6.59
C CYS A 84 7.83 3.34 -5.27
N THR A 85 7.70 2.57 -4.20
CA THR A 85 8.38 2.89 -2.93
C THR A 85 9.90 2.73 -3.06
N ALA A 86 10.39 1.76 -3.84
CA ALA A 86 11.83 1.61 -4.09
C ALA A 86 12.38 2.84 -4.81
N GLU A 87 11.67 3.34 -5.82
CA GLU A 87 12.04 4.55 -6.58
C GLU A 87 11.96 5.82 -5.72
N GLU A 88 10.90 5.99 -4.92
CA GLU A 88 10.72 7.17 -4.06
C GLU A 88 11.85 7.31 -3.03
N PHE A 89 12.30 6.19 -2.47
CA PHE A 89 13.33 6.20 -1.45
C PHE A 89 14.75 6.08 -2.03
N ASP A 90 14.93 5.52 -3.23
CA ASP A 90 16.22 5.40 -3.93
C ASP A 90 17.39 4.97 -3.01
N GLY A 91 17.15 3.92 -2.20
CA GLY A 91 18.17 3.40 -1.28
C GLY A 91 18.47 4.27 -0.06
N ARG A 92 17.70 5.34 0.21
CA ARG A 92 17.80 6.18 1.41
C ARG A 92 17.33 5.44 2.65
N SER A 93 17.75 5.93 3.81
CA SER A 93 17.24 5.45 5.09
C SER A 93 15.89 6.09 5.41
N ALA A 94 15.00 5.30 6.02
CA ALA A 94 13.66 5.73 6.40
C ALA A 94 13.28 5.14 7.76
N ARG A 95 12.55 5.92 8.56
CA ARG A 95 11.88 5.41 9.76
C ARG A 95 10.72 4.51 9.36
N VAL A 96 10.68 3.29 9.91
CA VAL A 96 9.72 2.26 9.49
C VAL A 96 8.27 2.73 9.68
N SER A 97 7.92 3.18 10.88
CA SER A 97 6.55 3.57 11.23
C SER A 97 6.15 4.98 10.76
N GLU A 98 7.12 5.88 10.59
CA GLU A 98 6.86 7.30 10.29
C GLU A 98 6.95 7.64 8.80
N GLU A 99 7.76 6.90 8.04
CA GLU A 99 8.02 7.21 6.63
C GLU A 99 7.69 6.00 5.73
N LEU A 100 8.32 4.85 5.97
CA LEU A 100 8.26 3.72 5.05
C LEU A 100 6.86 3.11 4.96
N LEU A 101 6.25 2.77 6.10
CA LEU A 101 4.92 2.15 6.14
C LEU A 101 3.82 3.09 5.61
N PRO A 102 3.77 4.39 6.01
CA PRO A 102 2.81 5.32 5.44
C PRO A 102 2.95 5.47 3.92
N ALA A 103 4.18 5.58 3.40
CA ALA A 103 4.41 5.72 1.96
C ALA A 103 3.98 4.46 1.20
N PHE A 104 4.43 3.28 1.64
CA PHE A 104 4.07 2.01 1.02
C PHE A 104 2.56 1.80 1.00
N TYR A 105 1.88 2.07 2.13
CA TYR A 105 0.43 1.95 2.22
C TYR A 105 -0.30 2.91 1.27
N GLY A 106 0.19 4.15 1.15
CA GLY A 106 -0.36 5.13 0.22
C GLY A 106 -0.31 4.65 -1.23
N HIS A 107 0.85 4.14 -1.66
CA HIS A 107 1.02 3.56 -3.00
C HIS A 107 0.13 2.34 -3.22
N PHE A 108 0.11 1.42 -2.26
CA PHE A 108 -0.70 0.20 -2.35
C PHE A 108 -2.19 0.50 -2.53
N VAL A 109 -2.75 1.38 -1.71
CA VAL A 109 -4.15 1.81 -1.84
C VAL A 109 -4.38 2.56 -3.17
N GLY A 110 -3.41 3.38 -3.59
CA GLY A 110 -3.48 4.11 -4.85
C GLY A 110 -3.54 3.20 -6.09
N PHE A 111 -2.68 2.18 -6.16
CA PHE A 111 -2.67 1.23 -7.27
C PHE A 111 -3.94 0.37 -7.30
N HIS A 112 -4.37 -0.15 -6.15
CA HIS A 112 -5.61 -0.93 -6.09
C HIS A 112 -6.82 -0.10 -6.53
N ALA A 113 -6.92 1.14 -6.04
CA ALA A 113 -7.97 2.06 -6.48
C ALA A 113 -7.88 2.37 -7.98
N ALA A 114 -6.68 2.47 -8.56
CA ALA A 114 -6.53 2.70 -10.00
C ALA A 114 -7.03 1.51 -10.84
N TYR A 115 -6.79 0.27 -10.39
CA TYR A 115 -7.26 -0.93 -11.08
C TYR A 115 -8.80 -1.04 -11.09
N HIS A 116 -9.46 -0.53 -10.04
CA HIS A 116 -10.92 -0.57 -9.90
C HIS A 116 -11.62 0.73 -10.35
N GLY A 117 -10.87 1.84 -10.38
CA GLY A 117 -11.33 3.19 -10.73
C GLY A 117 -11.30 3.51 -12.23
N ALA A 118 -10.77 2.63 -13.08
CA ALA A 118 -10.94 2.73 -14.53
C ALA A 118 -12.37 2.40 -15.02
N SER A 119 -13.31 2.12 -14.10
CA SER A 119 -14.69 1.68 -14.40
C SER A 119 -15.80 2.68 -14.05
N GLN A 120 -15.53 4.00 -14.00
CA GLN A 120 -16.61 4.99 -14.08
C GLN A 120 -16.40 5.93 -15.27
N PRO A 121 -17.21 5.84 -16.35
CA PRO A 121 -17.26 6.91 -17.32
C PRO A 121 -17.83 8.14 -16.61
N VAL A 122 -17.08 9.25 -16.66
CA VAL A 122 -17.61 10.56 -16.27
C VAL A 122 -18.77 10.87 -17.22
N VAL A 123 -20.00 10.71 -16.74
CA VAL A 123 -21.17 11.24 -17.44
C VAL A 123 -21.12 12.75 -17.25
N VAL A 124 -20.70 13.44 -18.31
CA VAL A 124 -20.84 14.89 -18.42
C VAL A 124 -22.30 15.14 -18.79
N SER A 125 -23.09 15.65 -17.83
CA SER A 125 -24.41 16.23 -18.08
C SER A 125 -24.29 17.71 -18.39
#